data_AF-A0AAX3P8E2-F1
#
_entry.id   AF-A0AAX3P8E2-F1
#
_cell.length_a   1.000
_cell.length_b   1.000
_cell.length_c   1.000
_cell.angle_alpha   90.00
_cell.angle_beta   90.00
_cell.angle_gamma   90.00
#
_symmetry.space_group_name_H-M   'P 1'
#
loop_
_entity.id
_entity.type
_entity.pdbx_description
1 polymer ?
#
loop_
_entity_poly.entity_id
_entity_poly.type
_entity_poly.pdbx_seq_one_letter_code
_entity_poly.pdbx_strand_id
1 'polypeptide(L)' 'MPDAIPLSTYLSTIELTDRDTINKRIQRGIWQLGVHIVNVDGVKERWVNIAEVTKWAMKNSSHAA' A
#
# COMPACT_ATOMS: atom_id res chain seq x y z
N MET A 1 -5.13 -1.96 14.97
CA MET A 1 -5.01 -1.99 13.50
C MET A 1 -4.38 -3.34 13.14
N PRO A 2 -5.17 -4.42 12.99
CA PRO A 2 -4.58 -5.75 12.88
C PRO A 2 -3.87 -6.03 11.54
N ASP A 3 -4.25 -5.34 10.45
CA ASP A 3 -3.79 -5.72 9.10
C ASP A 3 -2.96 -4.62 8.40
N ALA A 4 -2.04 -3.99 9.14
CA ALA A 4 -1.05 -3.09 8.56
C ALA A 4 0.35 -3.63 8.75
N ILE A 5 1.18 -3.54 7.71
CA ILE A 5 2.60 -3.95 7.76
C ILE A 5 3.51 -2.82 7.31
N PRO A 6 4.80 -2.80 7.70
CA PRO A 6 5.75 -1.82 7.21
C PRO A 6 5.81 -1.81 5.67
N LEU A 7 5.96 -0.62 5.08
CA LEU A 7 6.07 -0.48 3.62
C LEU A 7 7.24 -1.31 3.05
N SER A 8 8.37 -1.33 3.76
CA SER A 8 9.52 -2.19 3.43
C SER A 8 9.14 -3.67 3.34
N THR A 9 8.40 -4.19 4.32
CA THR A 9 7.90 -5.57 4.33
C THR A 9 6.95 -5.83 3.16
N TYR A 10 5.98 -4.95 2.93
CA TYR A 10 5.03 -5.10 1.82
C TYR A 10 5.74 -5.18 0.46
N LEU A 11 6.69 -4.27 0.22
CA LEU A 11 7.49 -4.24 -1.00
C LEU A 11 8.24 -5.55 -1.23
N SER A 12 8.89 -6.07 -0.18
CA SER A 12 9.56 -7.37 -0.20
C SER A 12 8.61 -8.51 -0.58
N THR A 13 7.38 -8.52 -0.03
CA THR A 13 6.38 -9.57 -0.30
C THR A 13 5.93 -9.62 -1.76
N ILE A 14 5.92 -8.49 -2.46
CA ILE A 14 5.51 -8.41 -3.88
C ILE A 14 6.70 -8.37 -4.84
N GLU A 15 7.90 -8.72 -4.35
CA GLU A 15 9.16 -8.69 -5.10
C GLU A 15 9.46 -7.33 -5.75
N LEU A 16 8.95 -6.24 -5.16
CA LEU A 16 9.27 -4.88 -5.56
C LEU A 16 10.30 -4.29 -4.59
N THR A 17 11.35 -3.68 -5.11
CA THR A 17 12.38 -3.01 -4.29
C THR A 17 12.20 -1.50 -4.27
N ASP A 18 11.51 -0.94 -5.26
CA ASP A 18 11.42 0.50 -5.47
C ASP A 18 10.14 1.12 -4.84
N ARG A 19 10.37 2.08 -3.94
CA ARG A 19 9.32 2.88 -3.28
C ARG A 19 8.63 3.84 -4.26
N ASP A 20 9.25 4.16 -5.39
CA ASP A 20 8.71 5.09 -6.38
C ASP A 20 7.39 4.60 -6.97
N THR A 21 7.21 3.28 -7.15
CA THR A 21 5.94 2.69 -7.60
C THR A 21 4.79 3.07 -6.67
N ILE A 22 5.03 3.01 -5.35
CA ILE A 22 4.02 3.37 -4.35
C ILE A 22 3.83 4.88 -4.32
N ASN A 23 4.89 5.67 -4.41
CA ASN A 23 4.80 7.13 -4.48
C ASN A 23 3.99 7.59 -5.70
N LYS A 24 4.19 6.99 -6.88
CA LYS A 24 3.40 7.26 -8.08
C LYS A 24 1.92 6.95 -7.88
N ARG A 25 1.58 5.85 -7.21
CA ARG A 25 0.17 5.53 -6.87
C ARG A 25 -0.43 6.58 -5.93
N ILE A 26 0.33 7.07 -4.95
CA ILE A 26 -0.11 8.13 -4.03
C ILE A 26 -0.30 9.45 -4.78
N GLN A 27 0.69 9.86 -5.58
CA GLN A 27 0.63 11.10 -6.37
C GLN A 27 -0.54 11.12 -7.36
N ARG A 28 -0.88 9.97 -7.94
CA ARG A 28 -2.02 9.81 -8.85
C ARG A 28 -3.37 9.66 -8.11
N GLY A 29 -3.37 9.68 -6.77
CA GLY A 29 -4.59 9.48 -5.96
C GLY A 29 -5.17 8.07 -5.98
N ILE A 30 -4.45 7.10 -6.58
CA ILE A 30 -4.85 5.68 -6.64
C ILE A 30 -4.75 5.07 -5.24
N TRP A 31 -3.64 5.35 -4.56
CA TRP A 31 -3.46 5.05 -3.15
C TRP A 31 -3.56 6.35 -2.35
N GLN A 32 -4.09 6.28 -1.14
CA GLN A 32 -4.37 7.46 -0.32
C GLN A 32 -3.78 7.32 1.07
N LEU A 33 -3.22 8.42 1.59
CA LEU A 33 -2.81 8.53 2.98
C LEU A 33 -4.04 8.42 3.89
N GLY A 34 -3.92 7.72 5.01
CA GLY A 34 -5.02 7.39 5.92
C GLY A 34 -5.91 6.21 5.47
N VAL A 35 -5.79 5.75 4.22
CA VAL A 35 -6.58 4.62 3.68
C VAL A 35 -5.68 3.44 3.37
N HIS A 36 -4.86 3.57 2.32
CA HIS A 36 -3.95 2.51 1.84
C HIS A 36 -2.60 2.60 2.56
N ILE A 37 -2.17 3.83 2.85
CA ILE A 37 -0.93 4.13 3.53
C ILE A 37 -1.26 4.82 4.84
N VAL A 38 -0.76 4.28 5.95
CA VAL A 38 -1.09 4.75 7.29
C VAL A 38 0.18 5.06 8.06
N ASN A 39 0.11 6.09 8.90
CA ASN A 39 1.17 6.42 9.84
C ASN A 39 0.86 5.73 11.17
N VAL A 40 1.88 5.15 11.78
CA VAL A 40 1.79 4.54 13.12
C VAL A 40 2.55 5.44 14.08
N ASP A 41 1.90 5.80 15.19
CA ASP A 41 2.49 6.70 16.17
C ASP A 41 3.81 6.16 16.70
N GLY A 42 4.82 7.04 16.78
CA GLY A 42 6.17 6.69 17.20
C GLY A 42 7.01 5.94 16.15
N VAL A 43 6.47 5.66 14.96
CA VAL A 43 7.18 4.96 13.89
C VAL A 43 7.45 5.90 12.71
N LYS A 44 8.72 5.98 12.29
CA LYS A 44 9.15 6.82 11.16
C LYS A 44 8.74 6.27 9.79
N GLU A 45 8.70 4.95 9.65
CA GLU A 45 8.30 4.31 8.39
C GLU A 45 6.78 4.35 8.19
N ARG A 46 6.35 4.49 6.94
CA ARG A 46 4.95 4.37 6.51
C ARG A 46 4.52 2.90 6.50
N TRP A 47 3.26 2.65 6.82
CA TRP A 47 2.69 1.31 6.84
C TRP A 47 1.64 1.17 5.74
N VAL A 48 1.46 -0.06 5.26
CA VAL A 48 0.50 -0.41 4.22
C VAL A 48 -0.66 -1.13 4.87
N ASN A 49 -1.87 -0.61 4.69
CA ASN A 49 -3.10 -1.28 5.08
C ASN A 49 -3.42 -2.37 4.05
N ILE A 50 -3.19 -3.63 4.43
CA ILE A 50 -3.29 -4.78 3.53
C ILE A 50 -4.73 -5.00 3.06
N ALA A 51 -5.72 -4.74 3.91
CA ALA A 51 -7.12 -4.91 3.55
C ALA A 51 -7.53 -3.96 2.42
N GLU A 52 -7.16 -2.68 2.51
CA GLU A 52 -7.51 -1.69 1.48
C GLU A 52 -6.75 -1.90 0.17
N VAL A 53 -5.47 -2.27 0.25
CA VAL A 53 -4.70 -2.62 -0.94
C VAL A 53 -5.23 -3.86 -1.64
N THR A 54 -5.68 -4.87 -0.88
CA THR A 54 -6.31 -6.07 -1.45
C THR A 54 -7.63 -5.74 -2.13
N LYS A 55 -8.49 -4.93 -1.50
CA LYS A 55 -9.73 -4.43 -2.12
C LYS A 55 -9.46 -3.70 -3.43
N TRP A 56 -8.46 -2.82 -3.44
CA TRP A 56 -8.01 -2.13 -4.66
C TRP A 56 -7.56 -3.14 -5.73
N ALA A 57 -6.69 -4.09 -5.38
CA ALA A 57 -6.18 -5.08 -6.32
C ALA A 57 -7.32 -5.90 -6.95
N MET A 58 -8.26 -6.39 -6.14
CA MET A 58 -9.42 -7.16 -6.61
C MET A 58 -10.32 -6.37 -7.56
N LYS A 59 -10.56 -5.09 -7.27
CA LYS A 59 -11.36 -4.21 -8.14
C LYS A 59 -10.68 -3.95 -9.49
N ASN A 60 -9.36 -3.93 -9.52
CA ASN A 60 -8.59 -3.67 -10.74
C ASN A 60 -8.27 -4.95 -11.52
N SER A 61 -8.23 -6.12 -10.87
CA SER A 61 -8.08 -7.41 -11.56
C SER A 61 -9.33 -7.81 -12.36
N SER A 62 -10.52 -7.35 -11.98
CA SER A 62 -11.76 -7.59 -12.71
C SER A 62 -11.90 -6.87 -14.05
N HIS A 63 -10.93 -6.02 -14.43
CA HIS A 63 -10.87 -5.37 -15.76
C HIS A 63 -9.89 -6.06 -16.73
N ALA A 64 -9.27 -7.17 -16.33
CA ALA A 64 -8.31 -7.93 -17.16
C ALA A 64 -8.86 -9.27 -17.66
N ALA A 65 -10.18 -9.48 -17.61
CA ALA A 65 -10.88 -10.65 -18.14
C ALA A 65 -11.65 -10.31 -19.42
#